data_AF-A0A8S3GPN4-F1
#
_entry.id   AF-A0A8S3GPN4-F1
#
_cell.length_a   1.000
_cell.length_b   1.000
_cell.length_c   1.000
_cell.angle_alpha   90.00
_cell.angle_beta   90.00
_cell.angle_gamma   90.00
#
_symmetry.space_group_name_H-M   'P 1'
#
loop_
_entity.id
_entity.type
_entity.pdbx_description
1 polymer ?
#
loop_
_entity_poly.entity_id
_entity_poly.type
_entity_poly.pdbx_seq_one_letter_code
_entity_poly.pdbx_strand_id
1 'polypeptide(L)'
;QQKADEEKRKKEIHDVDYLAPFLAAIGNPVRINVQQAQQLRVAAQRDFKDRSIRKANLMQARFESEIQELISKQQWYQKHQIGMSKEDELEYQRLCQEAQFRLHILEERLKRHKELATEKYMQLENKLNDDSRLKEPYTIR
;
A
#
# COMPACT_ATOMS: atom_id res chain seq x y z
N GLN A 1 -11.77 -3.52 23.61
CA GLN A 1 -11.09 -4.63 22.90
C GLN A 1 -10.52 -4.23 21.53
N GLN A 2 -11.34 -3.91 20.51
CA GLN A 2 -10.86 -3.75 19.12
C GLN A 2 -9.71 -2.74 18.90
N LYS A 3 -9.71 -1.58 19.58
CA LYS A 3 -8.62 -0.59 19.46
C LYS A 3 -7.28 -1.09 20.01
N ALA A 4 -7.30 -1.85 21.10
CA ALA A 4 -6.10 -2.38 21.73
C ALA A 4 -5.48 -3.51 20.87
N ASP A 5 -6.32 -4.34 20.25
CA ASP A 5 -5.85 -5.38 19.32
C ASP A 5 -5.32 -4.80 18.01
N GLU A 6 -5.89 -3.68 17.54
CA GLU A 6 -5.36 -2.96 16.39
C GLU A 6 -4.02 -2.27 16.71
N GLU A 7 -3.87 -1.67 17.89
CA GLU A 7 -2.58 -1.15 18.37
C GLU A 7 -1.54 -2.27 18.54
N LYS A 8 -1.92 -3.43 19.07
CA LYS A 8 -1.01 -4.57 19.21
C LYS A 8 -0.53 -5.07 17.86
N ARG A 9 -1.44 -5.25 16.88
CA ARG A 9 -1.05 -5.58 15.50
C ARG A 9 -0.19 -4.51 14.85
N LYS A 10 -0.48 -3.22 15.09
CA LYS A 10 0.35 -2.11 14.60
C LYS A 10 1.77 -2.16 15.20
N LYS A 11 1.91 -2.54 16.47
CA LYS A 11 3.20 -2.74 17.15
C LYS A 11 3.95 -3.97 16.64
N GLU A 12 3.28 -5.11 16.47
CA GLU A 12 3.88 -6.34 15.95
C GLU A 12 4.37 -6.20 14.50
N ILE A 13 3.64 -5.46 13.65
CA ILE A 13 4.11 -5.09 12.30
C ILE A 13 5.34 -4.15 12.37
N HIS A 14 5.48 -3.37 13.44
CA HIS A 14 6.57 -2.42 13.65
C HIS A 14 7.89 -3.08 14.08
N ASP A 15 7.83 -4.30 14.59
CA ASP A 15 8.96 -5.07 15.14
C ASP A 15 9.68 -5.95 14.11
N VAL A 16 9.22 -5.96 12.85
CA VAL A 16 10.01 -6.58 11.77
C VAL A 16 11.25 -5.71 11.54
N ASP A 17 12.43 -6.30 11.75
CA ASP A 17 13.70 -5.60 11.55
C ASP A 17 13.80 -5.10 10.09
N TYR A 18 13.65 -3.78 9.93
CA TYR A 18 13.61 -3.11 8.65
C TYR A 18 14.97 -3.07 7.95
N LEU A 19 16.08 -3.36 8.64
CA LEU A 19 17.41 -3.46 8.05
C LEU A 19 17.85 -4.91 7.79
N ALA A 20 17.28 -5.90 8.48
CA ALA A 20 17.66 -7.31 8.36
C ALA A 20 17.82 -7.81 6.91
N PRO A 21 16.87 -7.60 5.97
CA PRO A 21 17.03 -8.08 4.60
C PRO A 21 18.19 -7.40 3.85
N PHE A 22 18.48 -6.15 4.17
CA PHE A 22 19.55 -5.38 3.53
C PHE A 22 20.93 -5.72 4.11
N LEU A 23 21.01 -5.96 5.43
CA LEU A 23 22.20 -6.46 6.10
C LEU A 23 22.55 -7.88 5.65
N ALA A 24 21.54 -8.75 5.49
CA ALA A 24 21.73 -10.10 4.98
C ALA A 24 22.31 -10.10 3.56
N ALA A 25 21.88 -9.16 2.71
CA ALA A 25 22.38 -9.02 1.34
C ALA A 25 23.89 -8.68 1.26
N ILE A 26 24.45 -8.07 2.31
CA ILE A 26 25.88 -7.76 2.42
C ILE A 26 26.64 -8.73 3.34
N GLY A 27 26.01 -9.84 3.74
CA GLY A 27 26.65 -10.89 4.54
C GLY A 27 26.62 -10.67 6.06
N ASN A 28 25.72 -9.82 6.57
CA ASN A 28 25.56 -9.51 8.00
C ASN A 28 26.89 -9.12 8.70
N PRO A 29 27.61 -8.10 8.19
CA PRO A 29 28.87 -7.70 8.78
C PRO A 29 28.65 -7.12 10.19
N VAL A 30 29.58 -7.40 11.10
CA VAL A 30 29.56 -6.90 12.49
C VAL A 30 29.73 -5.38 12.55
N ARG A 31 30.46 -4.80 11.58
CA ARG A 31 30.62 -3.36 11.39
C ARG A 31 30.45 -3.02 9.91
N ILE A 32 29.80 -1.89 9.64
CA ILE A 32 29.66 -1.34 8.29
C ILE A 32 30.46 -0.05 8.16
N ASN A 33 30.95 0.23 6.96
CA ASN A 33 31.59 1.51 6.65
C ASN A 33 30.55 2.58 6.26
N VAL A 34 31.01 3.82 6.08
CA VAL A 34 30.13 4.98 5.77
C VAL A 34 29.34 4.77 4.47
N GLN A 35 29.99 4.23 3.44
CA GLN A 35 29.35 3.99 2.15
C GLN A 35 28.27 2.90 2.24
N GLN A 36 28.55 1.81 2.95
CA GLN A 36 27.60 0.73 3.20
C GLN A 36 26.41 1.23 4.03
N ALA A 37 26.65 2.03 5.07
CA ALA A 37 25.56 2.63 5.86
C ALA A 37 24.66 3.51 4.97
N GLN A 38 25.24 4.34 4.11
CA GLN A 38 24.47 5.17 3.18
C GLN A 38 23.70 4.32 2.14
N GLN A 39 24.33 3.28 1.59
CA GLN A 39 23.68 2.37 0.65
C GLN A 39 22.50 1.62 1.28
N LEU A 40 22.66 1.11 2.51
CA LEU A 40 21.59 0.44 3.25
C LEU A 40 20.40 1.38 3.50
N ARG A 41 20.66 2.64 3.85
CA ARG A 41 19.61 3.66 4.04
C ARG A 41 18.83 3.90 2.76
N VAL A 42 19.54 4.15 1.66
CA VAL A 42 18.92 4.38 0.35
C VAL A 42 18.13 3.15 -0.11
N ALA A 43 18.67 1.95 0.07
CA ALA A 43 18.01 0.70 -0.28
C ALA A 43 16.72 0.49 0.51
N ALA A 44 16.76 0.69 1.83
CA ALA A 44 15.58 0.56 2.70
C ALA A 44 14.48 1.57 2.33
N GLN A 45 14.85 2.84 2.12
CA GLN A 45 13.92 3.89 1.69
C GLN A 45 13.30 3.58 0.33
N ARG A 46 14.11 3.14 -0.65
CA ARG A 46 13.65 2.81 -1.99
C ARG A 46 12.69 1.63 -1.98
N ASP A 47 13.05 0.54 -1.32
CA ASP A 47 12.21 -0.65 -1.23
C ASP A 47 10.85 -0.34 -0.55
N PHE A 48 10.83 0.50 0.48
CA PHE A 48 9.59 0.97 1.07
C PHE A 48 8.73 1.76 0.06
N LYS A 49 9.32 2.71 -0.67
CA LYS A 49 8.61 3.48 -1.71
C LYS A 49 8.05 2.57 -2.79
N ASP A 50 8.87 1.66 -3.31
CA ASP A 50 8.49 0.73 -4.37
C ASP A 50 7.34 -0.17 -3.94
N ARG A 51 7.39 -0.74 -2.72
CA ARG A 51 6.27 -1.52 -2.17
C ARG A 51 4.99 -0.69 -2.00
N SER A 52 5.13 0.54 -1.54
CA SER A 52 3.99 1.44 -1.33
C SER A 52 3.32 1.82 -2.66
N ILE A 53 4.12 2.09 -3.69
CA ILE A 53 3.67 2.36 -5.07
C ILE A 53 3.01 1.12 -5.66
N ARG A 54 3.65 -0.05 -5.59
CA ARG A 54 3.07 -1.31 -6.11
C ARG A 54 1.68 -1.59 -5.52
N LYS A 55 1.54 -1.39 -4.21
CA LYS A 55 0.25 -1.56 -3.53
C LYS A 55 -0.79 -0.53 -3.96
N ALA A 56 -0.41 0.73 -4.13
CA ALA A 56 -1.30 1.77 -4.64
C ALA A 56 -1.76 1.44 -6.08
N ASN A 57 -0.84 1.01 -6.95
CA ASN A 57 -1.16 0.62 -8.33
C ASN A 57 -2.12 -0.56 -8.39
N LEU A 58 -1.97 -1.56 -7.51
CA LEU A 58 -2.90 -2.68 -7.42
C LEU A 58 -4.32 -2.22 -7.01
N MET A 59 -4.43 -1.29 -6.06
CA MET A 59 -5.72 -0.72 -5.66
C MET A 59 -6.35 0.09 -6.80
N GLN A 60 -5.53 0.91 -7.45
CA GLN A 60 -5.95 1.73 -8.59
C GLN A 60 -6.44 0.87 -9.76
N ALA A 61 -5.71 -0.18 -10.13
CA ALA A 61 -6.11 -1.10 -11.20
C ALA A 61 -7.46 -1.79 -10.91
N ARG A 62 -7.72 -2.14 -9.64
CA ARG A 62 -9.03 -2.69 -9.23
C ARG A 62 -10.15 -1.66 -9.34
N PHE A 63 -9.88 -0.42 -8.93
CA PHE A 63 -10.83 0.68 -9.07
C PHE A 63 -11.18 0.93 -10.54
N GLU A 64 -10.17 0.99 -11.41
CA GLU A 64 -10.35 1.16 -12.85
C GLU A 64 -11.13 -0.01 -13.48
N SER A 65 -10.83 -1.25 -13.10
CA SER A 65 -11.58 -2.43 -13.55
C SER A 65 -13.07 -2.33 -13.20
N GLU A 66 -13.39 -1.96 -11.95
CA GLU A 66 -14.77 -1.80 -11.50
C GLU A 66 -15.49 -0.67 -12.24
N ILE A 67 -14.79 0.44 -12.56
CA ILE A 67 -15.32 1.50 -13.42
C ILE A 67 -15.63 0.96 -14.83
N GLN A 68 -14.71 0.22 -15.45
CA GLN A 68 -14.90 -0.31 -16.79
C GLN A 68 -16.07 -1.29 -16.86
N GLU A 69 -16.24 -2.13 -15.85
CA GLU A 69 -17.40 -3.03 -15.75
C GLU A 69 -18.71 -2.25 -15.64
N LEU A 70 -18.75 -1.20 -14.81
CA LEU A 70 -19.93 -0.36 -14.64
C LEU A 70 -20.31 0.37 -15.94
N ILE A 71 -19.32 0.96 -16.63
CA ILE A 71 -19.52 1.61 -17.93
C ILE A 71 -20.05 0.60 -18.95
N SER A 72 -19.46 -0.60 -19.02
CA SER A 72 -19.89 -1.63 -19.96
C SER A 72 -21.33 -2.07 -19.72
N LYS A 73 -21.72 -2.26 -18.45
CA LYS A 73 -23.10 -2.59 -18.06
C LYS A 73 -24.07 -1.44 -18.39
N GLN A 74 -23.67 -0.20 -18.14
CA GLN A 74 -24.49 0.97 -18.44
C GLN A 74 -24.75 1.12 -19.94
N GLN A 75 -23.72 0.91 -20.77
CA GLN A 75 -23.86 0.90 -22.23
C GLN A 75 -24.74 -0.24 -22.72
N TRP A 76 -24.63 -1.43 -22.12
CA TRP A 76 -25.51 -2.56 -22.43
C TRP A 76 -26.97 -2.22 -22.10
N TYR A 77 -27.23 -1.67 -20.92
CA TYR A 77 -28.57 -1.30 -20.48
C TYR A 77 -29.22 -0.26 -21.41
N GLN A 78 -28.49 0.80 -21.79
CA GLN A 78 -28.99 1.83 -22.71
C GLN A 78 -29.48 1.24 -24.06
N LYS A 79 -28.85 0.16 -24.54
CA LYS A 79 -29.23 -0.51 -25.79
C LYS A 79 -30.44 -1.44 -25.65
N HIS A 80 -30.67 -2.02 -24.47
CA HIS A 80 -31.67 -3.07 -24.27
C HIS A 80 -32.90 -2.60 -23.45
N GLN A 81 -32.89 -1.38 -22.93
CA GLN A 81 -33.94 -0.82 -22.06
C GLN A 81 -35.35 -0.86 -22.65
N ILE A 82 -35.51 -0.78 -23.97
CA ILE A 82 -36.84 -0.70 -24.63
C ILE A 82 -37.64 -2.01 -24.50
N GLY A 83 -36.99 -3.13 -24.18
CA GLY A 83 -37.62 -4.45 -24.03
C GLY A 83 -37.44 -5.11 -22.66
N MET A 84 -36.97 -4.37 -21.65
CA MET A 84 -36.71 -4.92 -20.31
C MET A 84 -38.00 -5.04 -19.50
N SER A 85 -38.09 -6.09 -18.68
CA SER A 85 -39.13 -6.21 -17.66
C SER A 85 -38.80 -5.32 -16.45
N LYS A 86 -39.79 -5.08 -15.58
CA LYS A 86 -39.55 -4.34 -14.33
C LYS A 86 -38.57 -5.08 -13.41
N GLU A 87 -38.62 -6.41 -13.43
CA GLU A 87 -37.71 -7.26 -12.68
C GLU A 87 -36.26 -7.07 -13.15
N ASP A 88 -36.05 -6.96 -14.47
CA ASP A 88 -34.71 -6.72 -15.02
C ASP A 88 -34.18 -5.32 -14.70
N GLU A 89 -35.04 -4.30 -14.72
CA GLU A 89 -34.68 -2.94 -14.31
C GLU A 89 -34.24 -2.89 -12.83
N LEU A 90 -34.96 -3.59 -11.95
CA LEU A 90 -34.60 -3.69 -10.53
C LEU A 90 -33.27 -4.39 -10.32
N GLU A 91 -33.00 -5.48 -11.04
CA GLU A 91 -31.73 -6.20 -10.95
C GLU A 91 -30.56 -5.32 -11.46
N TYR A 92 -30.76 -4.57 -12.54
CA TYR A 92 -29.77 -3.60 -13.02
C TYR A 92 -29.49 -2.51 -11.98
N GLN A 93 -30.53 -1.94 -11.37
CA GLN A 93 -30.37 -0.93 -10.31
C GLN A 93 -29.57 -1.48 -9.13
N ARG A 94 -29.85 -2.72 -8.70
CA ARG A 94 -29.12 -3.41 -7.63
C ARG A 94 -27.64 -3.56 -7.98
N LEU A 95 -27.33 -3.99 -9.20
CA LEU A 95 -25.95 -4.13 -9.68
C LEU A 95 -25.20 -2.80 -9.71
N CYS A 96 -25.85 -1.72 -10.14
CA CYS A 96 -25.26 -0.38 -10.13
C CYS A 96 -24.96 0.10 -8.72
N GLN A 97 -25.90 -0.08 -7.78
CA GLN A 97 -25.71 0.29 -6.38
C GLN A 97 -24.55 -0.49 -5.75
N GLU A 98 -24.45 -1.79 -6.01
CA GLU A 98 -23.37 -2.63 -5.50
C GLU A 98 -22.00 -2.21 -6.07
N ALA A 99 -21.92 -1.92 -7.38
CA ALA A 99 -20.70 -1.44 -8.01
C ALA A 99 -20.26 -0.08 -7.44
N GLN A 100 -21.20 0.85 -7.26
CA GLN A 100 -20.93 2.15 -6.64
C GLN A 100 -20.40 2.01 -5.21
N PHE A 101 -20.98 1.10 -4.42
CA PHE A 101 -20.51 0.81 -3.08
C PHE A 101 -19.07 0.25 -3.08
N ARG A 102 -18.76 -0.67 -4.00
CA ARG A 102 -17.40 -1.21 -4.18
C ARG A 102 -16.40 -0.12 -4.58
N LEU A 103 -16.76 0.75 -5.52
CA LEU A 103 -15.95 1.89 -5.94
C LEU A 103 -15.64 2.82 -4.76
N HIS A 104 -16.64 3.18 -3.96
CA HIS A 104 -16.45 4.02 -2.78
C HIS A 104 -15.50 3.41 -1.76
N ILE A 105 -15.63 2.11 -1.48
CA ILE A 105 -14.70 1.39 -0.59
C ILE A 105 -13.27 1.41 -1.14
N LEU A 106 -13.10 1.21 -2.45
CA LEU A 106 -11.77 1.22 -3.08
C LEU A 106 -11.13 2.61 -3.03
N GLU A 107 -11.90 3.66 -3.23
CA GLU A 107 -11.46 5.05 -3.12
C GLU A 107 -10.99 5.39 -1.68
N GLU A 108 -11.81 5.09 -0.67
CA GLU A 108 -11.46 5.30 0.73
C GLU A 108 -10.21 4.50 1.14
N ARG A 109 -10.10 3.26 0.66
CA ARG A 109 -8.90 2.43 0.89
C ARG A 109 -7.65 3.03 0.26
N LEU A 110 -7.77 3.56 -0.96
CA LEU A 110 -6.64 4.19 -1.65
C LEU A 110 -6.21 5.47 -0.94
N LYS A 111 -7.16 6.32 -0.53
CA LYS A 111 -6.90 7.53 0.25
C LYS A 111 -6.18 7.22 1.55
N ARG A 112 -6.74 6.29 2.35
CA ARG A 112 -6.14 5.85 3.61
C ARG A 112 -4.75 5.23 3.41
N HIS A 113 -4.53 4.49 2.33
CA HIS A 113 -3.21 3.92 2.02
C HIS A 113 -2.18 5.02 1.73
N LYS A 114 -2.54 6.08 0.99
CA LYS A 114 -1.65 7.22 0.74
C LYS A 114 -1.27 7.94 2.04
N GLU A 115 -2.25 8.22 2.90
CA GLU A 115 -2.01 8.87 4.20
C GLU A 115 -1.06 8.04 5.08
N LEU A 116 -1.36 6.75 5.26
CA LEU A 116 -0.52 5.85 6.07
C LEU A 116 0.85 5.59 5.46
N ALA A 117 0.99 5.60 4.14
CA ALA A 117 2.28 5.43 3.48
C ALA A 117 3.22 6.60 3.79
N THR A 118 2.70 7.84 3.77
CA THR A 118 3.46 9.03 4.16
C THR A 118 3.89 8.96 5.62
N GLU A 119 2.98 8.61 6.54
CA GLU A 119 3.29 8.48 7.96
C GLU A 119 4.38 7.42 8.22
N LYS A 120 4.23 6.24 7.60
CA LYS A 120 5.19 5.15 7.74
C LYS A 120 6.55 5.47 7.12
N TYR A 121 6.58 6.25 6.04
CA TYR A 121 7.84 6.70 5.45
C TYR A 121 8.60 7.60 6.42
N MET A 122 7.92 8.57 7.06
CA MET A 122 8.55 9.43 8.07
C MET A 122 9.05 8.62 9.28
N GLN A 123 8.28 7.63 9.73
CA GLN A 123 8.71 6.72 10.81
C GLN A 123 9.95 5.91 10.42
N LEU A 124 10.03 5.44 9.18
CA LEU A 124 11.22 4.74 8.67
C LEU A 124 12.44 5.65 8.63
N GLU A 125 12.30 6.90 8.18
CA GLU A 125 13.40 7.86 8.17
C GLU A 125 13.93 8.15 9.58
N ASN A 126 13.04 8.36 10.54
CA ASN A 126 13.42 8.55 11.94
C ASN A 126 14.15 7.31 12.49
N LYS A 127 13.62 6.11 12.25
CA LYS A 127 14.29 4.85 12.63
C LYS A 127 15.68 4.73 12.02
N LEU A 128 15.83 5.00 10.72
CA LEU A 128 17.13 4.96 10.03
C LEU A 128 18.10 6.03 10.56
N ASN A 129 17.61 7.21 10.93
CA ASN A 129 18.42 8.24 11.59
C ASN A 129 18.89 7.78 12.97
N ASP A 130 18.05 7.05 13.70
CA ASP A 130 18.31 6.67 15.08
C ASP A 130 19.02 5.34 15.29
N ASP A 131 19.07 4.49 14.26
CA ASP A 131 19.65 3.15 14.33
C ASP A 131 21.16 3.17 14.63
N SER A 132 21.55 2.60 15.76
CA SER A 132 22.94 2.46 16.18
C SER A 132 23.82 1.76 15.14
N ARG A 133 23.26 0.81 14.37
CA ARG A 133 23.99 0.08 13.31
C ARG A 133 24.42 1.01 12.16
N LEU A 134 23.74 2.14 12.00
CA LEU A 134 24.00 3.13 10.96
C LEU A 134 24.72 4.40 11.48
N LYS A 135 24.77 4.62 12.80
CA LYS A 135 25.35 5.83 13.44
C LYS A 135 26.87 5.78 13.63
N GLU A 136 27.45 4.59 13.75
CA GLU A 136 28.92 4.42 13.93
C GLU A 136 29.61 3.75 12.72
N PRO A 137 29.46 4.28 11.50
CA PRO A 137 30.22 3.76 10.38
C PRO A 137 31.70 4.13 10.52
N TYR A 138 32.59 3.15 10.35
CA TYR A 138 34.03 3.45 10.32
C TYR A 138 34.42 4.02 8.94
N THR A 139 35.38 4.94 8.93
CA THR A 139 35.95 5.51 7.70
C THR A 139 37.03 4.58 7.17
N ILE A 140 36.88 4.09 5.95
CA ILE A 140 37.99 3.45 5.21
C ILE A 140 38.89 4.59 4.71
N ARG A 141 40.13 4.65 5.20
CA ARG A 141 41.16 5.57 4.69
C ARG A 141 41.78 5.00 3.42
#